data_AF-U2KA82-F1
#
_entry.id   AF-U2KA82-F1
#
_cell.length_a   1.000
_cell.length_b   1.000
_cell.length_c   1.000
_cell.angle_alpha   90.00
_cell.angle_beta   90.00
_cell.angle_gamma   90.00
#
_symmetry.space_group_name_H-M   'P 1'
#
loop_
_entity.id
_entity.type
_entity.pdbx_description
1 polymer ?
#
loop_
_entity_poly.entity_id
_entity_poly.type
_entity_poly.pdbx_seq_one_letter_code
_entity_poly.pdbx_strand_id
1 'polypeptide(L)'
;TEKDIITFYNERGASEKNFDIQNNDFGWSHLPFSFMAENMVFMMVTAMLKNFYLYLVRHISEKVKPLKKTSRLKAFILHFVSVLAKWVRMGRQNVLNLYTNKTYYSEVFLE
;
A
#
# COMPACT_ATOMS: atom_id res chain seq x y z
N THR A 1 35.06 -6.56 11.50
CA THR A 1 35.62 -6.55 10.13
C THR A 1 35.01 -5.40 9.35
N GLU A 2 35.68 -4.87 8.33
CA GLU A 2 35.16 -3.77 7.48
C GLU A 2 33.74 -4.05 6.94
N LYS A 3 33.46 -5.31 6.56
CA LYS A 3 32.13 -5.77 6.16
C LYS A 3 31.04 -5.61 7.24
N ASP A 4 31.39 -5.77 8.51
CA ASP A 4 30.45 -5.64 9.62
C ASP A 4 30.06 -4.18 9.82
N ILE A 5 31.02 -3.26 9.65
CA ILE A 5 30.80 -1.81 9.71
C ILE A 5 29.89 -1.37 8.56
N ILE A 6 30.15 -1.86 7.35
CA ILE A 6 29.31 -1.56 6.17
C ILE A 6 27.88 -2.07 6.37
N THR A 7 27.72 -3.29 6.88
CA THR A 7 26.40 -3.87 7.15
C THR A 7 25.63 -3.05 8.20
N PHE A 8 26.29 -2.70 9.31
CA PHE A 8 25.70 -1.88 10.38
C PHE A 8 25.21 -0.52 9.87
N TYR A 9 25.99 0.17 9.04
CA TYR A 9 25.58 1.47 8.50
C TYR A 9 24.45 1.36 7.45
N ASN A 10 24.40 0.28 6.67
CA ASN A 10 23.34 0.05 5.70
C ASN A 10 21.96 -0.15 6.36
N GLU A 11 21.91 -0.70 7.57
CA GLU A 11 20.66 -0.87 8.33
C GLU A 11 20.00 0.48 8.67
N ARG A 12 20.81 1.53 8.90
CA ARG A 12 20.30 2.88 9.19
C ARG A 12 19.49 3.46 8.03
N GLY A 13 19.98 3.31 6.79
CA GLY A 13 19.28 3.81 5.60
C GLY A 13 17.91 3.15 5.41
N ALA A 14 17.76 1.89 5.81
CA ALA A 14 16.47 1.21 5.79
C ALA A 14 15.48 1.80 6.82
N SER A 15 15.98 2.21 7.98
CA SER A 15 15.18 2.90 9.00
C SER A 15 14.70 4.28 8.53
N GLU A 16 15.60 5.09 7.99
CA GLU A 16 15.27 6.43 7.45
C GLU A 16 14.21 6.34 6.35
N LYS A 17 14.34 5.36 5.44
CA LYS A 17 13.32 5.10 4.42
C LYS A 17 11.97 4.69 5.01
N ASN A 18 11.94 3.92 6.10
CA ASN A 18 10.69 3.58 6.78
C ASN A 18 10.00 4.84 7.34
N PHE A 19 10.76 5.73 7.98
CA PHE A 19 10.21 7.01 8.48
C PHE A 19 9.73 7.91 7.34
N ASP A 20 10.45 7.98 6.23
CA ASP A 20 10.02 8.71 5.03
C ASP A 20 8.66 8.20 4.50
N ILE A 21 8.45 6.89 4.49
CA ILE A 21 7.16 6.29 4.11
C ILE A 21 6.07 6.68 5.11
N GLN A 22 6.32 6.57 6.41
CA GLN A 22 5.30 6.92 7.41
C GLN A 22 4.89 8.40 7.32
N ASN A 23 5.87 9.29 7.11
CA ASN A 23 5.64 10.71 6.97
C ASN A 23 4.79 11.04 5.72
N ASN A 24 5.18 10.52 4.56
CA ASN A 24 4.57 10.92 3.29
C ASN A 24 3.28 10.16 2.95
N ASP A 25 3.19 8.89 3.34
CA ASP A 25 2.09 8.01 2.93
C ASP A 25 1.08 7.79 4.07
N PHE A 26 1.51 7.81 5.33
CA PHE A 26 0.67 7.50 6.49
C PHE A 26 0.40 8.69 7.41
N GLY A 27 0.73 9.90 6.96
CA GLY A 27 0.31 11.15 7.60
C GLY A 27 1.07 11.53 8.87
N TRP A 28 2.22 10.92 9.15
CA TRP A 28 3.03 11.32 10.32
C TRP A 28 3.56 12.76 10.20
N SER A 29 3.64 13.33 8.99
CA SER A 29 4.01 14.74 8.81
C SER A 29 2.93 15.73 9.26
N HIS A 30 1.67 15.29 9.33
CA HIS A 30 0.50 16.12 9.64
C HIS A 30 -0.45 15.38 10.57
N LEU A 31 -0.08 15.35 11.85
CA LEU A 31 -0.84 14.66 12.89
C LEU A 31 -2.24 15.28 13.06
N PRO A 32 -3.31 14.47 13.09
CA PRO A 32 -4.68 14.97 13.00
C PRO A 32 -5.27 15.44 14.33
N PHE A 33 -4.68 15.07 15.48
CA PHE A 33 -5.25 15.35 16.79
C PHE A 33 -4.50 16.45 17.54
N SER A 34 -5.22 17.19 18.39
CA SER A 34 -4.61 18.22 19.25
C SER A 34 -3.85 17.63 20.44
N PHE A 35 -4.28 16.47 20.93
CA PHE A 35 -3.67 15.82 22.08
C PHE A 35 -2.57 14.84 21.66
N MET A 36 -1.42 14.91 22.33
CA MET A 36 -0.28 14.05 22.03
C MET A 36 -0.60 12.55 22.24
N ALA A 37 -1.39 12.21 23.26
CA ALA A 37 -1.79 10.83 23.53
C ALA A 37 -2.56 10.20 22.36
N GLU A 38 -3.48 10.96 21.76
CA GLU A 38 -4.26 10.53 20.59
C GLU A 38 -3.35 10.36 19.36
N ASN A 39 -2.40 11.29 19.17
CA ASN A 39 -1.41 11.20 18.10
C ASN A 39 -0.46 10.01 18.25
N MET A 40 -0.10 9.61 19.47
CA MET A 40 0.70 8.40 19.70
C MET A 40 -0.07 7.15 19.24
N VAL A 41 -1.34 7.04 19.61
CA VAL A 41 -2.21 5.94 19.16
C VAL A 41 -2.34 5.95 17.64
N PHE A 42 -2.56 7.13 17.04
CA PHE A 42 -2.59 7.29 15.59
C PHE A 42 -1.31 6.77 14.91
N MET A 43 -0.14 7.18 15.40
CA MET A 43 1.14 6.73 14.85
C MET A 43 1.33 5.21 15.01
N MET A 44 0.96 4.63 16.15
CA MET A 44 1.04 3.18 16.34
C MET A 44 0.13 2.41 15.37
N VAL A 45 -1.13 2.84 15.23
CA VAL A 45 -2.10 2.19 14.33
C VAL A 45 -1.65 2.32 12.89
N THR A 46 -1.21 3.51 12.46
CA THR A 46 -0.71 3.73 11.09
C THR A 46 0.57 2.94 10.79
N ALA A 47 1.44 2.74 11.79
CA ALA A 47 2.59 1.84 11.64
C ALA A 47 2.17 0.39 11.39
N MET A 48 1.13 -0.10 12.09
CA MET A 48 0.57 -1.44 11.84
C MET A 48 -0.09 -1.52 10.46
N LEU A 49 -0.84 -0.48 10.05
CA LEU A 49 -1.46 -0.40 8.72
C LEU A 49 -0.44 -0.49 7.58
N LYS A 50 0.75 0.10 7.76
CA LYS A 50 1.85 -0.02 6.79
C LYS A 50 2.24 -1.48 6.53
N ASN A 51 2.21 -2.34 7.54
CA ASN A 51 2.52 -3.77 7.35
C ASN A 51 1.45 -4.47 6.49
N PHE A 52 0.17 -4.16 6.72
CA PHE A 52 -0.93 -4.67 5.89
C PHE A 52 -0.82 -4.14 4.46
N TYR A 53 -0.52 -2.86 4.28
CA TYR A 53 -0.30 -2.27 2.96
C TYR A 53 0.81 -3.00 2.19
N LEU A 54 1.95 -3.27 2.82
CA LEU A 54 3.06 -4.00 2.19
C LEU A 54 2.66 -5.41 1.76
N TYR A 55 1.83 -6.10 2.55
CA TYR A 55 1.29 -7.39 2.17
C TYR A 55 0.38 -7.29 0.93
N LEU A 56 -0.54 -6.32 0.93
CA LEU A 56 -1.50 -6.12 -0.16
C LEU A 56 -0.82 -5.72 -1.47
N VAL A 57 0.09 -4.75 -1.45
CA VAL A 57 0.78 -4.29 -2.66
C VAL A 57 1.63 -5.41 -3.28
N ARG A 58 2.20 -6.30 -2.45
CA ARG A 58 2.96 -7.46 -2.94
C ARG A 58 2.11 -8.42 -3.75
N HIS A 59 0.88 -8.69 -3.32
CA HIS A 59 -0.04 -9.59 -4.01
C HIS A 59 -0.69 -8.91 -5.23
N ILE A 60 -1.15 -7.67 -5.06
CA ILE A 60 -1.90 -6.96 -6.11
C ILE A 60 -0.98 -6.55 -7.27
N SER A 61 0.27 -6.20 -7.01
CA SER A 61 1.23 -5.84 -8.08
C SER A 61 1.55 -6.98 -9.04
N GLU A 62 1.30 -8.24 -8.66
CA GLU A 62 1.49 -9.38 -9.55
C GLU A 62 0.39 -9.48 -10.61
N LYS A 63 -0.80 -8.94 -10.31
CA LYS A 63 -1.94 -8.91 -11.24
C LYS A 63 -2.06 -7.56 -11.94
N VAL A 64 -1.90 -6.44 -11.21
CA VAL A 64 -2.11 -5.08 -11.73
C VAL A 64 -0.81 -4.50 -12.27
N LYS A 65 -0.60 -4.62 -13.60
CA LYS A 65 0.66 -4.27 -14.30
C LYS A 65 1.26 -2.89 -13.93
N PRO A 66 0.49 -1.80 -13.76
CA PRO A 66 1.05 -0.50 -13.38
C PRO A 66 1.55 -0.40 -11.93
N LEU A 67 1.17 -1.33 -11.06
CA LEU A 67 1.62 -1.37 -9.68
C LEU A 67 2.90 -2.19 -9.54
N LYS A 68 3.89 -1.64 -8.85
CA LYS A 68 5.12 -2.33 -8.47
C LYS A 68 5.06 -2.68 -6.99
N LYS A 69 5.80 -3.72 -6.58
CA LYS A 69 5.99 -4.09 -5.16
C LYS A 69 6.56 -2.92 -4.32
N THR A 70 7.25 -1.99 -4.97
CA THR A 70 7.85 -0.78 -4.37
C THR A 70 7.01 0.49 -4.54
N SER A 71 5.80 0.38 -5.12
CA SER A 71 4.91 1.53 -5.29
C SER A 71 4.54 2.16 -3.94
N ARG A 72 4.38 3.49 -3.95
CA ARG A 72 3.89 4.28 -2.81
C ARG A 72 2.39 4.15 -2.65
N LEU A 73 1.87 4.51 -1.48
CA LEU A 73 0.44 4.38 -1.17
C LEU A 73 -0.46 5.15 -2.15
N LYS A 74 -0.05 6.35 -2.58
CA LYS A 74 -0.82 7.15 -3.56
C LYS A 74 -1.04 6.41 -4.89
N ALA A 75 -0.01 5.73 -5.40
CA ALA A 75 -0.11 4.95 -6.63
C ALA A 75 -1.02 3.72 -6.41
N PHE A 76 -0.92 3.08 -5.25
CA PHE A 76 -1.81 2.00 -4.86
C PHE A 76 -3.28 2.43 -4.83
N ILE A 77 -3.57 3.57 -4.21
CA ILE A 77 -4.93 4.12 -4.18
C ILE A 77 -5.44 4.36 -5.62
N LEU A 78 -4.65 5.04 -6.45
CA LEU A 78 -5.01 5.36 -7.84
C LEU A 78 -5.28 4.12 -8.72
N HIS A 79 -4.47 3.08 -8.57
CA HIS A 79 -4.51 1.89 -9.43
C HIS A 79 -5.24 0.70 -8.82
N PHE A 80 -5.72 0.77 -7.58
CA PHE A 80 -6.49 -0.32 -7.00
C PHE A 80 -7.75 0.17 -6.32
N VAL A 81 -7.64 1.12 -5.39
CA VAL A 81 -8.78 1.59 -4.59
C VAL A 81 -9.75 2.45 -5.39
N SER A 82 -9.24 3.32 -6.26
CA SER A 82 -10.07 4.24 -7.06
C SER A 82 -10.84 3.57 -8.20
N VAL A 83 -10.67 2.25 -8.41
CA VAL A 83 -11.39 1.51 -9.44
C VAL A 83 -12.74 1.08 -8.88
N LEU A 84 -13.81 1.58 -9.48
CA LEU A 84 -15.17 1.20 -9.11
C LEU A 84 -15.47 -0.22 -9.59
N ALA A 85 -16.05 -1.03 -8.72
CA ALA A 85 -16.43 -2.41 -9.02
C ALA A 85 -17.78 -2.77 -8.37
N LYS A 86 -18.53 -3.66 -9.01
CA LYS A 86 -19.81 -4.19 -8.49
C LYS A 86 -19.90 -5.69 -8.72
N TRP A 87 -20.23 -6.43 -7.67
CA TRP A 87 -20.63 -7.84 -7.81
C TRP A 87 -22.03 -7.93 -8.39
N VAL A 88 -22.18 -8.67 -9.49
CA VAL A 88 -23.45 -8.91 -10.17
C VAL A 88 -23.65 -10.42 -10.30
N ARG A 89 -24.85 -10.91 -9.98
CA ARG A 89 -25.19 -12.31 -10.16
C ARG A 89 -25.71 -12.53 -11.58
N MET A 90 -24.98 -13.29 -12.39
CA MET A 90 -25.31 -13.59 -13.78
C MET A 90 -25.20 -15.09 -14.01
N GLY A 91 -26.24 -15.73 -14.55
CA GLY A 91 -26.19 -17.16 -14.89
C GLY A 91 -25.79 -18.09 -13.72
N ARG A 92 -26.29 -17.83 -12.50
CA ARG A 92 -25.95 -18.53 -11.25
C ARG A 92 -24.50 -18.32 -10.72
N GLN A 93 -23.67 -17.54 -11.40
CA GLN A 93 -22.33 -17.15 -10.94
C GLN A 93 -22.31 -15.70 -10.42
N ASN A 94 -21.41 -15.41 -9.47
CA ASN A 94 -21.13 -14.04 -9.05
C ASN A 94 -19.96 -13.52 -9.88
N VAL A 95 -20.18 -12.47 -10.66
CA VAL A 95 -19.17 -11.85 -11.52
C VAL A 95 -18.88 -10.45 -11.00
N LEU A 96 -17.59 -10.09 -10.92
CA LEU A 96 -17.16 -8.74 -10.54
C LEU A 96 -17.08 -7.86 -11.78
N ASN A 97 -18.02 -6.93 -11.93
CA ASN A 97 -17.99 -5.93 -12.99
C ASN A 97 -17.12 -4.74 -12.58
N LEU A 98 -16.10 -4.43 -13.37
CA LEU A 98 -15.24 -3.27 -13.19
C LEU A 98 -15.70 -2.11 -14.08
N TYR A 99 -15.87 -0.93 -13.50
CA TYR A 99 -16.26 0.28 -14.23
C TYR A 99 -15.02 1.12 -14.53
N THR A 100 -14.19 0.63 -15.43
CA THR A 100 -12.98 1.33 -15.86
C THR A 100 -12.69 1.10 -17.33
N ASN A 101 -12.14 2.11 -18.00
CA ASN A 101 -11.64 2.02 -19.38
C ASN A 101 -10.21 1.45 -19.47
N LYS A 102 -9.60 1.14 -18.31
CA LYS A 102 -8.23 0.64 -18.22
C LYS A 102 -8.20 -0.84 -18.61
N THR A 103 -7.66 -1.13 -19.78
CA THR A 103 -7.65 -2.48 -20.37
C THR A 103 -6.87 -3.50 -19.56
N TYR A 104 -5.85 -3.09 -18.80
CA TYR A 104 -5.03 -4.02 -18.02
C TYR A 104 -5.76 -4.71 -16.85
N TYR A 105 -7.00 -4.33 -16.50
CA TYR A 105 -7.79 -5.07 -15.51
C TYR A 105 -8.59 -6.24 -16.08
N SER A 106 -8.72 -6.35 -17.40
CA SER A 106 -9.49 -7.44 -18.02
C SER A 106 -8.93 -8.83 -17.69
N GLU A 107 -7.62 -8.91 -17.43
CA GLU A 107 -6.89 -10.16 -17.14
C GLU A 107 -6.71 -10.41 -15.63
N VAL A 108 -7.05 -9.44 -14.76
CA VAL A 108 -6.67 -9.46 -13.33
C VAL A 108 -7.50 -10.42 -12.50
N PHE A 109 -8.80 -10.52 -12.81
CA PHE A 109 -9.78 -11.27 -12.00
C PHE A 109 -10.42 -12.45 -12.75
N LEU A 110 -9.83 -12.86 -13.87
CA LEU A 110 -10.16 -14.13 -14.51
C LEU A 110 -9.39 -15.22 -13.76
N GLU A 111 -10.10 -15.97 -12.93
CA GLU A 111 -9.66 -17.28 -12.38
C GLU A 111 -10.25 -18.41 -13.21
#